data_AF-A0A924LVS8-F1
#
_entry.id   AF-A0A924LVS8-F1
#
_cell.length_a   1.000
_cell.length_b   1.000
_cell.length_c   1.000
_cell.angle_alpha   90.00
_cell.angle_beta   90.00
_cell.angle_gamma   90.00
#
_symmetry.space_group_name_H-M   'P 1'
#
loop_
_entity.id
_entity.type
_entity.pdbx_description
1 polymer ?
#
loop_
_entity_poly.entity_id
_entity_poly.type
_entity_poly.pdbx_seq_one_letter_code
_entity_poly.pdbx_strand_id
1 'polypeptide(L)'
;MINKRLLIKNLLAHNDESSFYDKKRQLNLHSREGKAKFLKHICALSNSNPTNNSYIVVGVEDIDNEIVGDDFFDDSRIQNLVNAYLENPPKIQYE
;
A
#
# COMPACT_ATOMS: atom_id res chain seq x y z
N MET A 1 19.69 4.54 -1.15
CA MET A 1 19.23 3.67 -0.05
C MET A 1 18.39 4.54 0.89
N ILE A 2 17.08 4.34 0.93
CA ILE A 2 16.16 5.13 1.76
C ILE A 2 16.18 4.58 3.19
N ASN A 3 16.13 5.47 4.19
CA ASN A 3 15.92 5.07 5.58
C ASN A 3 14.43 4.78 5.79
N LYS A 4 14.07 3.49 5.76
CA LYS A 4 12.68 3.02 5.86
C LYS A 4 11.97 3.49 7.12
N ARG A 5 12.67 3.47 8.27
CA ARG A 5 12.10 3.92 9.54
C ARG A 5 11.78 5.41 9.52
N LEU A 6 12.63 6.22 8.89
CA LEU A 6 12.38 7.65 8.73
C LEU A 6 11.24 7.90 7.74
N LEU A 7 11.18 7.14 6.64
CA LEU A 7 10.08 7.21 5.67
C LEU A 7 8.74 6.92 6.35
N ILE A 8 8.60 5.79 7.05
CA ILE A 8 7.36 5.42 7.75
C ILE A 8 6.95 6.51 8.74
N LYS A 9 7.88 7.02 9.55
CA LYS A 9 7.60 8.14 10.47
C LYS A 9 7.09 9.38 9.74
N ASN A 10 7.71 9.74 8.61
CA ASN A 10 7.28 10.89 7.82
C ASN A 10 5.89 10.66 7.21
N LEU A 11 5.60 9.47 6.69
CA LEU A 11 4.28 9.11 6.15
C LEU A 11 3.20 9.20 7.23
N LEU A 12 3.44 8.63 8.40
CA LEU A 12 2.49 8.64 9.52
C LEU A 12 2.33 10.01 10.19
N ALA A 13 3.26 10.95 9.98
CA ALA A 13 3.11 12.33 10.43
C ALA A 13 2.13 13.13 9.55
N HIS A 14 1.76 12.63 8.37
CA HIS A 14 0.71 13.24 7.55
C HIS A 14 -0.65 12.74 8.03
N ASN A 15 -1.43 13.64 8.63
CA ASN A 15 -2.76 13.35 9.17
C ASN A 15 -3.91 13.67 8.19
N ASP A 16 -3.60 14.31 7.05
CA ASP A 16 -4.57 14.72 6.04
C ASP A 16 -4.65 13.72 4.88
N GLU A 17 -5.75 13.77 4.10
CA GLU A 17 -5.91 12.98 2.88
C GLU A 17 -4.69 13.14 1.96
N SER A 18 -3.98 12.03 1.74
CA SER A 18 -2.76 12.00 0.94
C SER A 18 -3.01 11.32 -0.40
N SER A 19 -2.59 11.98 -1.48
CA SER A 19 -2.64 11.41 -2.84
C SER A 19 -1.55 10.37 -3.10
N PHE A 20 -0.56 10.25 -2.22
CA PHE A 20 0.63 9.42 -2.43
C PHE A 20 0.79 8.33 -1.36
N TYR A 21 -0.06 8.27 -0.35
CA TYR A 21 0.03 7.22 0.66
C TYR A 21 -1.34 6.83 1.25
N ASP A 22 -1.47 5.56 1.59
CA ASP A 22 -2.61 4.98 2.29
C ASP A 22 -2.12 4.09 3.45
N LYS A 23 -2.79 4.13 4.61
CA LYS A 23 -2.54 3.19 5.71
C LYS A 23 -3.63 2.13 5.76
N LYS A 24 -3.23 0.92 6.11
CA LYS A 24 -4.12 -0.21 6.30
C LYS A 24 -3.67 -0.99 7.52
N ARG A 25 -4.65 -1.43 8.31
CA ARG A 25 -4.40 -2.36 9.40
C ARG A 25 -3.87 -3.70 8.86
N GLN A 26 -4.53 -4.25 7.84
CA GLN A 26 -4.18 -5.53 7.23
C GLN A 26 -4.57 -5.57 5.76
N LEU A 27 -3.81 -6.32 4.95
CA LEU A 27 -4.19 -6.65 3.56
C LEU A 27 -4.86 -8.02 3.46
N ASN A 28 -6.18 -8.03 3.19
CA ASN A 28 -6.90 -9.29 2.96
C ASN A 28 -6.80 -9.72 1.48
N LEU A 29 -5.79 -10.53 1.15
CA LEU A 29 -5.58 -11.03 -0.22
C LEU A 29 -6.09 -12.47 -0.44
N HIS A 30 -6.85 -13.02 0.50
CA HIS A 30 -7.38 -14.39 0.44
C HIS A 30 -8.78 -14.44 -0.17
N SER A 31 -9.59 -13.41 0.05
CA SER A 31 -10.94 -13.29 -0.48
C SER A 31 -10.98 -12.54 -1.81
N ARG A 32 -12.00 -12.81 -2.65
CA ARG A 32 -12.22 -12.06 -3.90
C ARG A 32 -12.50 -10.59 -3.62
N GLU A 33 -13.29 -10.29 -2.58
CA GLU A 33 -13.61 -8.92 -2.18
C GLU A 33 -12.37 -8.17 -1.68
N GLY A 34 -11.55 -8.80 -0.84
CA GLY A 34 -10.33 -8.19 -0.34
C GLY A 34 -9.31 -7.88 -1.45
N LYS A 35 -9.12 -8.81 -2.40
CA LYS A 35 -8.34 -8.57 -3.62
C LYS A 35 -8.88 -7.39 -4.43
N ALA A 36 -10.20 -7.31 -4.62
CA ALA A 36 -10.82 -6.22 -5.37
C ALA A 36 -10.63 -4.86 -4.69
N LYS A 37 -10.78 -4.80 -3.35
CA LYS A 37 -10.50 -3.59 -2.57
C LYS A 37 -9.04 -3.16 -2.72
N PHE A 38 -8.11 -4.11 -2.58
CA PHE A 38 -6.68 -3.84 -2.76
C PHE A 38 -6.36 -3.29 -4.15
N LEU A 39 -6.85 -3.93 -5.22
CA LEU A 39 -6.66 -3.46 -6.59
C LEU A 39 -7.23 -2.05 -6.80
N LYS A 40 -8.39 -1.75 -6.21
CA LYS A 40 -8.96 -0.39 -6.25
C LYS A 40 -8.02 0.64 -5.63
N HIS A 41 -7.39 0.33 -4.49
CA HIS A 41 -6.41 1.23 -3.85
C HIS A 41 -5.17 1.44 -4.73
N ILE A 42 -4.66 0.38 -5.36
CA ILE A 42 -3.53 0.49 -6.29
C ILE A 42 -3.89 1.44 -7.46
N CYS A 43 -5.03 1.25 -8.10
CA CYS A 43 -5.47 2.14 -9.18
C CYS A 43 -5.62 3.59 -8.71
N ALA A 44 -6.22 3.81 -7.53
CA ALA A 44 -6.41 5.15 -6.99
C ALA A 44 -5.06 5.86 -6.79
N LEU A 45 -4.11 5.20 -6.12
CA LEU A 45 -2.78 5.76 -5.85
C LEU A 45 -1.98 5.99 -7.14
N SER A 46 -2.05 5.07 -8.11
CA SER A 46 -1.36 5.23 -9.39
C SER A 46 -1.93 6.38 -10.22
N ASN A 47 -3.26 6.58 -10.20
CA ASN A 47 -3.90 7.66 -10.96
C ASN A 47 -3.71 9.03 -10.28
N SER A 48 -3.69 9.08 -8.95
CA SER A 48 -3.51 10.31 -8.18
C SER A 48 -2.07 10.80 -8.13
N ASN A 49 -1.09 9.91 -8.33
CA ASN A 49 0.33 10.23 -8.29
C ASN A 49 1.13 9.46 -9.37
N PRO A 50 0.90 9.74 -10.67
CA PRO A 50 1.41 8.90 -11.76
C PRO A 50 2.91 9.03 -12.02
N THR A 51 3.56 10.08 -11.52
CA THR A 51 4.98 10.38 -11.79
C THR A 51 5.91 10.10 -10.63
N ASN A 52 5.37 9.77 -9.44
CA ASN A 52 6.17 9.46 -8.25
C ASN A 52 5.76 8.14 -7.62
N ASN A 53 6.51 7.72 -6.61
CA ASN A 53 6.16 6.56 -5.81
C ASN A 53 5.00 6.87 -4.88
N SER A 54 4.09 5.91 -4.76
CA SER A 54 3.04 5.89 -3.75
C SER A 54 3.26 4.73 -2.78
N TYR A 55 2.81 4.88 -1.54
CA TYR A 55 3.10 3.95 -0.45
C TYR A 55 1.82 3.43 0.20
N ILE A 56 1.77 2.13 0.46
CA ILE A 56 0.77 1.56 1.36
C ILE A 56 1.50 1.09 2.61
N VAL A 57 1.19 1.70 3.76
CA VAL A 57 1.76 1.28 5.04
C VAL A 57 0.79 0.31 5.69
N VAL A 58 1.25 -0.93 5.89
CA VAL A 58 0.44 -2.03 6.42
C VAL A 58 0.83 -2.32 7.88
N GLY A 59 -0.13 -2.72 8.71
CA GLY A 59 0.11 -2.99 10.13
C GLY A 59 0.03 -1.73 10.99
N VAL A 60 -0.75 -0.73 10.55
CA VAL A 60 -0.98 0.52 11.28
C VAL A 60 -2.47 0.72 11.52
N GLU A 61 -2.84 1.01 12.77
CA GLU A 61 -4.21 1.35 13.14
C GLU A 61 -4.61 2.72 12.58
N ASP A 62 -5.86 2.81 12.09
CA ASP A 62 -6.32 4.00 11.37
C ASP A 62 -6.52 5.20 12.30
N ILE A 63 -6.87 4.97 13.57
CA ILE A 63 -7.25 6.04 14.51
C ILE A 63 -5.99 6.68 15.14
N ASP A 64 -5.11 5.86 15.73
CA ASP A 64 -4.02 6.35 16.57
C ASP A 64 -2.63 6.26 15.89
N ASN A 65 -2.57 5.84 14.62
CA ASN A 65 -1.32 5.54 13.90
C ASN A 65 -0.42 4.52 14.65
N GLU A 66 -1.02 3.70 15.52
CA GLU A 66 -0.29 2.69 16.27
C GLU A 66 0.22 1.59 15.34
N ILE A 67 1.52 1.29 15.43
CA ILE A 67 2.15 0.24 14.63
C ILE A 67 1.91 -1.09 15.36
N VAL A 68 0.96 -1.88 14.86
CA VAL A 68 0.61 -3.20 15.39
C VAL A 68 1.36 -4.33 14.68
N GLY A 69 1.86 -4.07 13.47
CA GLY A 69 2.46 -5.09 12.59
C GLY A 69 1.42 -5.88 11.80
N ASP A 70 1.86 -6.61 10.78
CA ASP A 70 1.04 -7.50 9.96
C ASP A 70 1.87 -8.72 9.54
N ASP A 71 1.20 -9.71 8.95
CA ASP A 71 1.83 -10.89 8.37
C ASP A 71 2.75 -10.52 7.20
N PHE A 72 3.69 -11.43 6.88
CA PHE A 72 4.61 -11.26 5.76
C PHE A 72 3.88 -11.41 4.41
N PHE A 73 4.18 -10.50 3.47
CA PHE A 73 3.72 -10.58 2.09
C PHE A 73 4.88 -10.74 1.12
N ASP A 74 4.68 -11.58 0.11
CA ASP A 74 5.61 -11.75 -1.00
C ASP A 74 5.24 -10.79 -2.14
N ASP A 75 6.17 -9.89 -2.47
CA ASP A 75 6.10 -8.93 -3.58
C ASP A 75 5.65 -9.61 -4.87
N SER A 76 6.16 -10.80 -5.17
CA SER A 76 5.89 -11.56 -6.38
C SER A 76 4.42 -11.96 -6.43
N ARG A 77 3.86 -12.35 -5.29
CA ARG A 77 2.43 -12.71 -5.18
C ARG A 77 1.54 -11.48 -5.38
N ILE A 78 1.93 -10.33 -4.83
CA ILE A 78 1.21 -9.08 -5.02
C ILE A 78 1.31 -8.63 -6.48
N GLN A 79 2.51 -8.62 -7.06
CA GLN A 79 2.72 -8.22 -8.45
C GLN A 79 1.94 -9.13 -9.41
N ASN A 80 1.92 -10.45 -9.19
CA ASN A 80 1.13 -11.38 -9.99
C ASN A 80 -0.38 -11.08 -9.90
N LEU A 81 -0.88 -10.74 -8.71
CA LEU A 81 -2.27 -10.32 -8.54
C LEU A 81 -2.56 -9.04 -9.35
N VAL A 82 -1.71 -8.02 -9.24
CA VAL A 82 -1.90 -6.74 -9.95
C VAL A 82 -1.85 -6.95 -11.47
N ASN A 83 -0.87 -7.70 -11.96
CA ASN A 83 -0.71 -8.03 -13.38
C ASN A 83 -1.89 -8.78 -13.97
N ALA A 84 -2.57 -9.62 -13.18
CA ALA A 84 -3.70 -10.41 -13.65
C ALA A 84 -4.97 -9.57 -13.87
N TYR A 85 -5.07 -8.38 -13.27
CA TYR A 85 -6.31 -7.60 -13.25
C TYR A 85 -6.18 -6.17 -13.76
N LEU A 86 -4.97 -5.61 -13.91
CA LEU A 86 -4.76 -4.24 -14.38
C LEU A 86 -4.01 -4.20 -15.71
N GLU A 87 -4.41 -3.27 -16.58
CA GLU A 87 -3.65 -2.88 -17.76
C GLU A 87 -2.58 -1.85 -17.38
N ASN A 88 -1.34 -2.02 -17.86
CA ASN A 88 -0.18 -1.23 -17.45
C ASN A 88 0.02 -1.18 -15.92
N PRO A 89 0.15 -2.34 -15.26
CA PRO A 89 0.23 -2.41 -13.81
C PRO A 89 1.47 -1.67 -13.29
N PRO A 90 1.36 -0.95 -12.16
CA PRO A 90 2.52 -0.35 -11.52
C PRO A 90 3.47 -1.45 -11.01
N LYS A 91 4.74 -1.10 -10.86
CA LYS A 91 5.72 -1.95 -10.20
C LYS A 91 5.52 -1.87 -8.69
N ILE A 92 5.28 -3.01 -8.07
CA ILE A 92 5.14 -3.15 -6.63
C ILE A 92 6.46 -3.62 -6.04
N GLN A 93 6.83 -3.02 -4.90
CA GLN A 93 7.94 -3.43 -4.06
C GLN A 93 7.44 -3.44 -2.62
N TYR A 94 7.68 -4.53 -1.90
CA TYR A 94 7.44 -4.62 -0.47
C TYR A 94 8.78 -4.45 0.24
N GLU A 95 8.83 -3.52 1.18
CA GLU A 95 10.04 -3.08 1.87
C GLU A 95 9.85 -3.03 3.38
#